data_AF-A0A9P8MBE5-F1
#
_entry.id   AF-A0A9P8MBE5-F1
#
_cell.length_a   1.000
_cell.length_b   1.000
_cell.length_c   1.000
_cell.angle_alpha   90.00
_cell.angle_beta   90.00
_cell.angle_gamma   90.00
#
_symmetry.space_group_name_H-M   'P 1'
#
loop_
_entity.id
_entity.type
_entity.pdbx_description
1 polymer ?
#
loop_
_entity_poly.entity_id
_entity_poly.type
_entity_poly.pdbx_seq_one_letter_code
_entity_poly.pdbx_strand_id
1 'polypeptide(L)'
;MKPTTTTMLAIRPTMSLFAPISMRCVFRNRSYATQSSHGGSESLSPKRRSVTPFNDDGYVPWSELSAGEKTARATQQTFNFGFVLVGLALTGAVGYFLWTDVFAPDSKISQFNRAVDKIKKDSRCIEVLGDAKKIIAHGEETTNKWRRARPVASSERVDQQGNEHLLMHFHVDGPNQNGVAQLHMVRRRGESDYEYKYLFLDVKGHERIYLENADSTSSVGKKQLSFFGVKW
;
A
#
# COMPACT_ATOMS: atom_id res chain seq x y z
N MET A 1 -31.56 37.85 31.83
CA MET A 1 -30.55 36.77 31.90
C MET A 1 -29.37 37.18 31.03
N LYS A 2 -28.18 37.36 31.62
CA LYS A 2 -26.97 37.82 30.92
C LYS A 2 -26.11 36.59 30.56
N PRO A 3 -25.55 36.48 29.34
CA PRO A 3 -24.64 35.39 29.02
C PRO A 3 -23.23 35.70 29.55
N THR A 4 -22.71 34.82 30.40
CA THR A 4 -21.35 34.86 30.92
C THR A 4 -20.39 34.28 29.88
N THR A 5 -19.52 35.11 29.32
CA THR A 5 -18.47 34.72 28.38
C THR A 5 -17.29 34.12 29.16
N THR A 6 -17.12 32.80 29.10
CA THR A 6 -15.97 32.10 29.69
C THR A 6 -14.81 32.07 28.71
N THR A 7 -13.82 32.92 28.93
CA THR A 7 -12.56 33.01 28.20
C THR A 7 -11.66 31.83 28.57
N MET A 8 -11.45 30.89 27.64
CA MET A 8 -10.53 29.75 27.81
C MET A 8 -9.10 30.17 27.48
N LEU A 9 -8.22 30.07 28.47
CA LEU A 9 -6.79 30.40 28.39
C LEU A 9 -6.05 29.27 27.64
N ALA A 10 -5.51 29.57 26.47
CA ALA A 10 -4.74 28.65 25.65
C ALA A 10 -3.35 28.41 26.25
N ILE A 11 -3.11 27.21 26.77
CA ILE A 11 -1.79 26.77 27.27
C ILE A 11 -0.96 26.33 26.06
N ARG A 12 0.06 27.11 25.71
CA ARG A 12 1.05 26.76 24.68
C ARG A 12 2.09 25.80 25.28
N PRO A 13 2.39 24.66 24.66
CA PRO A 13 3.51 23.83 25.10
C PRO A 13 4.83 24.48 24.66
N THR A 14 5.66 24.83 25.64
CA THR A 14 7.06 25.22 25.44
C THR A 14 7.87 24.03 24.93
N MET A 15 8.33 24.10 23.68
CA MET A 15 9.33 23.16 23.15
C MET A 15 10.68 23.41 23.84
N SER A 16 11.07 22.53 24.76
CA SER A 16 12.43 22.46 25.29
C SER A 16 13.34 21.83 24.24
N LEU A 17 14.15 22.66 23.57
CA LEU A 17 15.25 22.21 22.72
C LEU A 17 16.33 21.58 23.61
N PHE A 18 16.35 20.26 23.70
CA PHE A 18 17.47 19.52 24.27
C PHE A 18 18.65 19.59 23.28
N ALA A 19 19.68 20.34 23.65
CA ALA A 19 20.97 20.34 22.96
C ALA A 19 21.60 18.93 23.02
N PRO A 20 22.27 18.46 21.95
CA PRO A 20 22.94 17.17 21.98
C PRO A 20 24.15 17.25 22.92
N ILE A 21 24.13 16.44 23.96
CA ILE A 21 25.27 16.19 24.84
C ILE A 21 26.37 15.57 23.97
N SER A 22 27.39 16.37 23.62
CA SER A 22 28.62 15.85 23.02
C SER A 22 29.30 14.94 24.03
N MET A 23 29.06 13.63 23.91
CA MET A 23 29.85 12.61 24.57
C MET A 23 31.27 12.68 24.03
N ARG A 24 32.14 13.40 24.74
CA ARG A 24 33.59 13.32 24.54
C ARG A 24 34.01 11.88 24.81
N CYS A 25 34.37 11.14 23.77
CA CYS A 25 35.09 9.89 23.90
C CYS A 25 36.37 10.16 24.69
N VAL A 26 36.39 9.78 25.96
CA VAL A 26 37.63 9.68 26.72
C VAL A 26 38.36 8.48 26.14
N PHE A 27 39.26 8.72 25.20
CA PHE A 27 40.26 7.74 24.80
C PHE A 27 41.12 7.45 26.02
N ARG A 28 40.74 6.40 26.76
CA ARG A 28 41.53 5.87 27.84
C ARG A 28 42.72 5.16 27.20
N ASN A 29 43.83 5.88 27.00
CA ASN A 29 45.11 5.27 26.67
C ASN A 29 45.45 4.27 27.79
N ARG A 30 45.23 2.98 27.53
CA ARG A 30 45.84 1.93 28.32
C ARG A 30 47.32 1.91 27.96
N SER A 31 48.13 2.47 28.82
CA SER A 31 49.58 2.26 28.79
C SER A 31 49.85 0.77 28.94
N TYR A 32 50.38 0.14 27.89
CA TYR A 32 50.92 -1.21 27.99
C TYR A 32 52.27 -1.11 28.69
N ALA A 33 52.37 -1.66 29.91
CA ALA A 33 53.64 -1.86 30.58
C ALA A 33 54.32 -3.09 29.96
N THR A 34 55.35 -2.89 29.14
CA THR A 34 56.26 -3.98 28.75
C THR A 34 57.18 -4.26 29.92
N GLN A 35 56.89 -5.31 30.70
CA GLN A 35 57.86 -5.86 31.64
C GLN A 35 58.91 -6.64 30.83
N SER A 36 60.10 -6.08 30.66
CA SER A 36 61.28 -6.83 30.26
C SER A 36 61.84 -7.53 31.50
N SER A 37 61.29 -8.68 31.86
CA SER A 37 61.90 -9.56 32.87
C SER A 37 62.86 -10.53 32.20
N HIS A 38 64.16 -10.23 32.31
CA HIS A 38 65.22 -11.21 32.09
C HIS A 38 65.28 -12.12 33.34
N GLY A 39 64.85 -13.37 33.22
CA GLY A 39 64.93 -14.36 34.30
C GLY A 39 64.03 -15.56 34.02
N GLY A 40 64.63 -16.73 33.88
CA GLY A 40 63.93 -17.96 33.52
C GLY A 40 62.98 -18.46 34.61
N SER A 41 61.72 -18.61 34.25
CA SER A 41 60.79 -19.65 34.72
C SER A 41 59.61 -19.65 33.75
N GLU A 42 59.20 -20.82 33.27
CA GLU A 42 58.24 -21.06 32.19
C GLU A 42 57.16 -19.97 32.00
N SER A 43 57.18 -19.30 30.84
CA SER A 43 56.20 -18.29 30.48
C SER A 43 54.83 -18.94 30.27
N LEU A 44 53.97 -18.88 31.29
CA LEU A 44 52.54 -19.03 31.10
C LEU A 44 52.05 -17.79 30.34
N SER A 45 52.08 -17.86 29.00
CA SER A 45 51.44 -16.88 28.13
C SER A 45 50.02 -16.62 28.65
N PRO A 46 49.58 -15.35 28.76
CA PRO A 46 48.25 -15.05 29.27
C PRO A 46 47.22 -15.81 28.43
N LYS A 47 46.51 -16.75 29.05
CA LYS A 47 45.53 -17.62 28.38
C LYS A 47 44.46 -16.73 27.74
N ARG A 48 44.52 -16.59 26.41
CA ARG A 48 43.56 -15.82 25.61
C ARG A 48 42.13 -16.27 25.95
N ARG A 49 41.23 -15.31 26.17
CA ARG A 49 39.81 -15.59 26.44
C ARG A 49 39.19 -16.23 25.19
N SER A 50 38.50 -17.36 25.37
CA SER A 50 37.85 -18.06 24.26
C SER A 50 36.77 -17.20 23.62
N VAL A 51 36.78 -17.09 22.30
CA VAL A 51 35.77 -16.35 21.53
C VAL A 51 34.48 -17.17 21.47
N THR A 52 33.40 -16.59 21.97
CA THR A 52 32.06 -17.18 21.95
C THR A 52 31.11 -16.31 21.13
N PRO A 53 29.96 -16.82 20.68
CA PRO A 53 29.02 -16.06 19.85
C PRO A 53 28.48 -14.77 20.49
N PHE A 54 28.67 -14.60 21.80
CA PHE A 54 28.19 -13.46 22.59
C PHE A 54 29.30 -12.52 23.09
N ASN A 55 30.58 -12.86 22.89
CA ASN A 55 31.73 -12.13 23.44
C ASN A 55 32.82 -11.88 22.38
N ASP A 56 32.44 -11.87 21.10
CA ASP A 56 33.36 -11.56 20.00
C ASP A 56 33.39 -10.05 19.75
N ASP A 57 34.58 -9.46 19.85
CA ASP A 57 34.86 -8.03 19.64
C ASP A 57 35.53 -7.74 18.28
N GLY A 58 35.79 -8.78 17.49
CA GLY A 58 36.44 -8.65 16.18
C GLY A 58 37.94 -8.37 16.23
N TYR A 59 38.56 -8.21 17.41
CA TYR A 59 39.97 -7.81 17.54
C TYR A 59 40.95 -8.92 17.13
N VAL A 60 40.58 -10.18 17.31
CA VAL A 60 41.47 -11.32 17.00
C VAL A 60 41.34 -11.73 15.52
N PRO A 61 42.46 -11.86 14.77
CA PRO A 61 42.45 -12.26 13.37
C PRO A 61 42.00 -13.71 13.15
N TRP A 62 41.31 -13.95 12.04
CA TRP A 62 40.68 -15.24 11.70
C TRP A 62 41.64 -16.44 11.67
N SER A 63 42.93 -16.20 11.41
CA SER A 63 43.98 -17.23 11.40
C SER A 63 44.27 -17.82 12.79
N GLU A 64 44.01 -17.06 13.86
CA GLU A 64 44.36 -17.42 15.25
C GLU A 64 43.18 -17.98 16.05
N LEU A 65 41.99 -18.08 15.45
CA LEU A 65 40.82 -18.67 16.10
C LEU A 65 40.83 -20.20 15.97
N SER A 66 40.46 -20.89 17.06
CA SER A 66 40.22 -22.34 17.01
C SER A 66 39.02 -22.68 16.11
N ALA A 67 38.92 -23.92 15.64
CA ALA A 67 37.81 -24.35 14.77
C ALA A 67 36.42 -24.03 15.36
N GLY A 68 36.24 -24.19 16.68
CA GLY A 68 34.99 -23.85 17.37
C GLY A 68 34.74 -22.34 17.52
N GLU A 69 35.79 -21.54 17.67
CA GLU A 69 35.69 -20.08 17.74
C GLU A 69 35.34 -19.45 16.38
N LYS A 70 35.85 -20.04 15.28
CA LYS A 70 35.47 -19.66 13.91
C LYS A 70 34.00 -19.93 13.66
N THR A 71 33.51 -21.10 14.09
CA THR A 71 32.08 -21.42 14.03
C THR A 71 31.26 -20.41 14.84
N ALA A 72 31.70 -20.06 16.05
CA ALA A 72 31.00 -19.08 16.88
C ALA A 72 30.88 -17.69 16.22
N ARG A 73 31.97 -17.16 15.67
CA ARG A 73 31.97 -15.89 14.92
C ARG A 73 31.09 -15.98 13.66
N ALA A 74 31.18 -17.08 12.92
CA ALA A 74 30.34 -17.32 11.75
C ALA A 74 28.85 -17.41 12.11
N THR A 75 28.50 -18.05 13.22
CA THR A 75 27.11 -18.14 13.71
C THR A 75 26.55 -16.76 14.05
N GLN A 76 27.32 -15.90 14.74
CA GLN A 76 26.87 -14.55 15.07
C GLN A 76 26.63 -13.70 13.81
N GLN A 77 27.55 -13.79 12.83
CA GLN A 77 27.43 -13.08 11.57
C GLN A 77 26.22 -13.57 10.76
N THR A 78 26.01 -14.89 10.68
CA THR A 78 24.87 -15.51 9.98
C THR A 78 23.55 -15.21 10.68
N PHE A 79 23.52 -15.12 12.01
CA PHE A 79 22.32 -14.80 12.76
C PHE A 79 21.86 -13.37 12.48
N ASN A 80 22.76 -12.39 12.60
CA ASN A 80 22.44 -10.99 12.30
C ASN A 80 22.02 -10.80 10.84
N PHE A 81 22.73 -11.42 9.90
CA PHE A 81 22.35 -11.39 8.48
C PHE A 81 21.01 -12.09 8.22
N GLY A 82 20.74 -13.21 8.89
CA GLY A 82 19.47 -13.92 8.82
C GLY A 82 18.30 -13.04 9.27
N PHE A 83 18.46 -12.30 10.37
CA PHE A 83 17.44 -11.33 10.81
C PHE A 83 17.16 -10.24 9.79
N VAL A 84 18.20 -9.72 9.12
CA VAL A 84 18.04 -8.74 8.04
C VAL A 84 17.26 -9.33 6.87
N LEU A 85 17.56 -10.56 6.46
CA LEU A 85 16.83 -11.24 5.38
C LEU A 85 15.36 -11.50 5.74
N VAL A 86 15.08 -11.93 6.98
CA VAL A 86 13.71 -12.12 7.47
C VAL A 86 12.95 -10.79 7.46
N GLY A 87 13.58 -9.72 7.94
CA GLY A 87 12.99 -8.37 7.91
C GLY A 87 12.68 -7.90 6.49
N LEU A 88 13.59 -8.14 5.54
CA LEU A 88 13.39 -7.79 4.13
C LEU A 88 12.26 -8.61 3.51
N ALA A 89 12.18 -9.91 3.79
CA ALA A 89 11.11 -10.77 3.30
C ALA A 89 9.73 -10.34 3.82
N LEU A 90 9.61 -10.06 5.12
CA LEU A 90 8.36 -9.57 5.72
C LEU A 90 7.95 -8.21 5.15
N THR A 91 8.91 -7.28 5.00
CA THR A 91 8.65 -5.96 4.43
C THR A 91 8.23 -6.07 2.96
N GLY A 92 8.88 -6.93 2.19
CA GLY A 92 8.54 -7.22 0.80
C GLY A 92 7.14 -7.82 0.66
N ALA A 93 6.75 -8.73 1.56
CA ALA A 93 5.41 -9.31 1.57
C ALA A 93 4.32 -8.25 1.79
N VAL A 94 4.48 -7.38 2.79
CA VAL A 94 3.53 -6.27 3.03
C VAL A 94 3.49 -5.31 1.83
N GLY A 95 4.65 -4.96 1.28
CA GLY A 95 4.74 -4.13 0.08
C GLY A 95 4.02 -4.74 -1.11
N TYR A 96 4.11 -6.06 -1.30
CA TYR A 96 3.42 -6.79 -2.35
C TYR A 96 1.90 -6.69 -2.21
N PHE A 97 1.34 -6.97 -1.02
CA PHE A 97 -0.10 -6.86 -0.79
C PHE A 97 -0.63 -5.43 -1.00
N LEU A 98 0.09 -4.41 -0.53
CA LEU A 98 -0.29 -3.01 -0.78
C LEU A 98 -0.27 -2.68 -2.27
N TRP A 99 0.72 -3.19 -3.00
CA TRP A 99 0.81 -2.99 -4.44
C TRP A 99 -0.37 -3.64 -5.15
N THR A 100 -0.67 -4.91 -4.88
CA THR A 100 -1.76 -5.64 -5.56
C THR A 100 -3.14 -5.06 -5.25
N ASP A 101 -3.36 -4.60 -4.02
CA ASP A 101 -4.70 -4.19 -3.57
C ASP A 101 -5.00 -2.71 -3.85
N VAL A 102 -3.99 -1.83 -3.80
CA VAL A 102 -4.20 -0.37 -3.85
C VAL A 102 -3.62 0.28 -5.10
N PHE A 103 -2.39 -0.11 -5.47
CA PHE A 103 -1.65 0.60 -6.52
C PHE A 103 -1.73 -0.07 -7.89
N ALA A 104 -2.04 -1.36 -7.94
CA ALA A 104 -2.21 -2.08 -9.19
C ALA A 104 -3.29 -1.39 -10.04
N PRO A 105 -3.06 -1.16 -11.34
CA PRO A 105 -4.09 -0.63 -12.24
C PRO A 105 -5.38 -1.45 -12.24
N ASP A 106 -5.25 -2.76 -12.01
CA ASP A 106 -6.32 -3.74 -11.90
C ASP A 106 -7.05 -3.72 -10.54
N SER A 107 -6.60 -2.92 -9.58
CA SER A 107 -7.23 -2.84 -8.27
C SER A 107 -8.63 -2.24 -8.33
N LYS A 108 -9.50 -2.66 -7.40
CA LYS A 108 -10.89 -2.18 -7.27
C LYS A 108 -10.94 -0.67 -7.09
N ILE A 109 -9.98 -0.10 -6.35
CA ILE A 109 -9.94 1.33 -6.09
C ILE A 109 -9.44 2.13 -7.31
N SER A 110 -8.51 1.59 -8.09
CA SER A 110 -8.09 2.17 -9.36
C SER A 110 -9.26 2.22 -10.35
N GLN A 111 -10.02 1.12 -10.48
CA GLN A 111 -11.20 1.07 -11.34
C GLN A 111 -12.32 2.02 -10.87
N PHE A 112 -12.54 2.13 -9.56
CA PHE A 112 -13.45 3.12 -8.98
C PHE A 112 -13.07 4.54 -9.39
N ASN A 113 -11.82 4.95 -9.16
CA ASN A 113 -11.35 6.30 -9.48
C ASN A 113 -11.47 6.58 -10.98
N ARG A 114 -11.12 5.59 -11.83
CA ARG A 114 -11.25 5.71 -13.29
C ARG A 114 -12.70 5.89 -13.73
N ALA A 115 -13.64 5.17 -13.13
CA ALA A 115 -15.07 5.31 -13.41
C ALA A 115 -15.60 6.69 -12.96
N VAL A 116 -15.19 7.16 -11.79
CA VAL A 116 -15.54 8.51 -11.29
C VAL A 116 -14.99 9.60 -12.20
N ASP A 117 -13.75 9.46 -12.66
CA ASP A 117 -13.14 10.41 -13.61
C ASP A 117 -13.87 10.43 -14.95
N LYS A 118 -14.36 9.29 -15.43
CA LYS A 118 -15.21 9.23 -16.64
C LYS A 118 -16.52 10.00 -16.44
N ILE A 119 -17.18 9.81 -15.29
CA ILE A 119 -18.41 10.54 -14.94
C ILE A 119 -18.18 12.05 -14.87
N LYS A 120 -17.05 12.48 -14.28
CA LYS A 120 -16.68 13.90 -14.19
C LYS A 120 -16.30 14.54 -15.52
N LYS A 121 -15.97 13.75 -16.55
CA LYS A 121 -15.58 14.23 -17.88
C LYS A 121 -16.74 14.27 -18.87
N ASP A 122 -17.78 13.46 -18.70
CA ASP A 122 -18.93 13.40 -19.60
C ASP A 122 -19.85 14.62 -19.39
N SER A 123 -20.10 15.39 -20.45
CA SER A 123 -20.95 16.58 -20.39
C SER A 123 -22.39 16.25 -19.97
N ARG A 124 -22.91 15.09 -20.36
CA ARG A 124 -24.27 14.64 -20.02
C ARG A 124 -24.42 14.45 -18.51
N CYS A 125 -23.39 13.93 -17.85
CA CYS A 125 -23.38 13.75 -16.40
C CYS A 125 -23.25 15.10 -15.67
N ILE A 126 -22.45 16.02 -16.22
CA ILE A 126 -22.25 17.37 -15.66
C ILE A 126 -23.55 18.19 -15.73
N GLU A 127 -24.32 18.08 -16.82
CA GLU A 127 -25.61 18.78 -16.95
C GLU A 127 -26.61 18.36 -15.87
N VAL A 128 -26.62 17.07 -15.51
CA VAL A 128 -27.56 16.52 -14.54
C VAL A 128 -27.07 16.70 -13.08
N LEU A 129 -25.80 16.38 -12.80
CA LEU A 129 -25.24 16.43 -11.45
C LEU A 129 -24.79 17.84 -11.05
N GLY A 130 -24.39 18.67 -12.01
CA GLY A 130 -23.85 20.02 -11.85
C GLY A 130 -22.31 20.07 -11.97
N ASP A 131 -21.69 21.09 -11.36
CA ASP A 131 -20.25 21.38 -11.50
C ASP A 131 -19.35 20.18 -11.15
N ALA A 132 -18.53 19.75 -12.11
CA ALA A 132 -17.65 18.58 -12.03
C ALA A 132 -16.72 18.60 -10.80
N LYS A 133 -16.30 19.78 -10.34
CA LYS A 133 -15.40 19.92 -9.17
C LYS A 133 -16.09 19.58 -7.85
N LYS A 134 -17.40 19.71 -7.79
CA LYS A 134 -18.21 19.47 -6.58
C LYS A 134 -18.82 18.06 -6.56
N ILE A 135 -18.59 17.27 -7.60
CA ILE A 135 -19.06 15.88 -7.67
C ILE A 135 -18.21 15.00 -6.74
N ILE A 136 -18.86 14.37 -5.76
CA ILE A 136 -18.25 13.47 -4.78
C ILE A 136 -18.83 12.08 -4.99
N ALA A 137 -17.96 11.07 -5.16
CA ALA A 137 -18.37 9.68 -5.24
C ALA A 137 -18.03 8.96 -3.94
N HIS A 138 -18.93 8.12 -3.45
CA HIS A 138 -18.75 7.36 -2.22
C HIS A 138 -19.42 5.99 -2.30
N GLY A 139 -18.94 5.06 -1.47
CA GLY A 139 -19.48 3.70 -1.41
C GLY A 139 -20.83 3.61 -0.70
N GLU A 140 -21.25 2.40 -0.38
CA GLU A 140 -22.53 2.16 0.29
C GLU A 140 -22.51 2.65 1.74
N GLU A 141 -23.66 3.17 2.20
CA GLU A 141 -23.82 3.53 3.59
C GLU A 141 -23.96 2.27 4.45
N THR A 142 -23.16 2.19 5.52
CA THR A 142 -23.25 1.04 6.43
C THR A 142 -24.41 1.25 7.41
N THR A 143 -25.16 0.19 7.70
CA THR A 143 -26.28 0.21 8.67
C THR A 143 -25.87 0.60 10.10
N ASN A 144 -24.57 0.56 10.41
CA ASN A 144 -24.02 0.97 11.69
C ASN A 144 -23.75 2.49 11.73
N LYS A 145 -24.56 3.22 12.51
CA LYS A 145 -24.44 4.68 12.71
C LYS A 145 -23.07 5.14 13.24
N TRP A 146 -22.29 4.27 13.88
CA TRP A 146 -20.96 4.59 14.41
C TRP A 146 -19.85 4.48 13.34
N ARG A 147 -20.15 3.87 12.17
CA ARG A 147 -19.19 3.70 11.09
C ARG A 147 -19.37 4.83 10.06
N ARG A 148 -18.40 5.73 10.00
CA ARG A 148 -18.37 6.82 9.00
C ARG A 148 -17.77 6.40 7.65
N ALA A 149 -17.05 5.27 7.62
CA ALA A 149 -16.44 4.76 6.41
C ALA A 149 -17.52 4.18 5.48
N ARG A 150 -17.47 4.58 4.20
CA ARG A 150 -18.37 4.12 3.13
C ARG A 150 -17.58 3.26 2.14
N PRO A 151 -17.45 1.94 2.38
CA PRO A 151 -16.70 1.07 1.50
C PRO A 151 -17.40 0.95 0.14
N VAL A 152 -16.61 0.96 -0.93
CA VAL A 152 -17.13 0.75 -2.30
C VAL A 152 -17.57 -0.70 -2.44
N ALA A 153 -18.84 -0.91 -2.73
CA ALA A 153 -19.40 -2.24 -2.86
C ALA A 153 -18.97 -2.85 -4.20
N SER A 154 -18.08 -3.82 -4.13
CA SER A 154 -17.49 -4.52 -5.26
C SER A 154 -17.70 -6.02 -5.12
N SER A 155 -18.06 -6.69 -6.21
CA SER A 155 -18.22 -8.15 -6.28
C SER A 155 -17.44 -8.66 -7.48
N GLU A 156 -16.50 -9.57 -7.22
CA GLU A 156 -15.78 -10.31 -8.25
C GLU A 156 -16.41 -11.69 -8.41
N ARG A 157 -16.67 -12.10 -9.66
CA ARG A 157 -17.24 -13.41 -10.00
C ARG A 157 -16.48 -13.98 -11.18
N VAL A 158 -16.23 -15.28 -11.17
CA VAL A 158 -15.63 -15.98 -12.31
C VAL A 158 -16.72 -16.78 -13.00
N ASP A 159 -16.87 -16.59 -14.30
CA ASP A 159 -17.82 -17.34 -15.11
C ASP A 159 -17.28 -18.75 -15.45
N GLN A 160 -18.15 -19.65 -15.92
CA GLN A 160 -17.78 -21.01 -16.33
C GLN A 160 -16.74 -21.02 -17.44
N GLN A 161 -16.70 -19.97 -18.27
CA GLN A 161 -15.71 -19.77 -19.33
C GLN A 161 -14.35 -19.29 -18.80
N GLY A 162 -14.24 -19.02 -17.49
CA GLY A 162 -13.04 -18.51 -16.85
C GLY A 162 -12.81 -17.00 -17.03
N ASN A 163 -13.85 -16.25 -17.42
CA ASN A 163 -13.79 -14.79 -17.47
C ASN A 163 -14.09 -14.21 -16.09
N GLU A 164 -13.33 -13.20 -15.70
CA GLU A 164 -13.49 -12.52 -14.41
C GLU A 164 -14.42 -11.32 -14.60
N HIS A 165 -15.44 -11.22 -13.76
CA HIS A 165 -16.43 -10.17 -13.76
C HIS A 165 -16.28 -9.33 -12.50
N LEU A 166 -16.00 -8.05 -12.67
CA LEU A 166 -15.98 -7.06 -11.61
C LEU A 166 -17.25 -6.22 -11.71
N LEU A 167 -18.12 -6.35 -10.72
CA LEU A 167 -19.32 -5.54 -10.57
C LEU A 167 -19.10 -4.55 -9.43
N MET A 168 -19.36 -3.28 -9.68
CA MET A 168 -19.29 -2.26 -8.64
C MET A 168 -20.49 -1.34 -8.71
N HIS A 169 -20.95 -0.91 -7.54
CA HIS A 169 -21.98 0.11 -7.41
C HIS A 169 -21.55 1.12 -6.35
N PHE A 170 -21.83 2.39 -6.61
CA PHE A 170 -21.47 3.49 -5.73
C PHE A 170 -22.39 4.69 -5.96
N HIS A 171 -22.46 5.56 -4.96
CA HIS A 171 -23.27 6.77 -5.00
C HIS A 171 -22.42 7.94 -5.47
N VAL A 172 -23.05 8.85 -6.20
CA VAL A 172 -22.45 10.06 -6.74
C VAL A 172 -23.32 11.24 -6.32
N ASP A 173 -22.78 12.08 -5.46
CA ASP A 173 -23.42 13.32 -5.01
C ASP A 173 -22.91 14.48 -5.86
N GLY A 174 -23.84 15.17 -6.51
CA GLY A 174 -23.59 16.43 -7.19
C GLY A 174 -24.23 17.61 -6.46
N PRO A 175 -23.84 18.86 -6.78
CA PRO A 175 -24.47 20.04 -6.19
C PRO A 175 -25.96 20.17 -6.53
N ASN A 176 -26.40 19.63 -7.68
CA ASN A 176 -27.80 19.73 -8.11
C ASN A 176 -28.60 18.48 -7.73
N GLN A 177 -28.04 17.30 -8.00
CA GLN A 177 -28.72 16.02 -7.82
C GLN A 177 -27.73 14.92 -7.42
N ASN A 178 -28.29 13.86 -6.81
CA ASN A 178 -27.56 12.66 -6.44
C ASN A 178 -27.97 11.50 -7.35
N GLY A 179 -27.00 10.68 -7.73
CA GLY A 179 -27.20 9.51 -8.58
C GLY A 179 -26.49 8.27 -8.03
N VAL A 180 -26.83 7.13 -8.62
CA VAL A 180 -26.19 5.84 -8.36
C VAL A 180 -25.50 5.40 -9.64
N ALA A 181 -24.20 5.17 -9.57
CA ALA A 181 -23.42 4.63 -10.66
C ALA A 181 -23.24 3.13 -10.49
N GLN A 182 -23.39 2.38 -11.57
CA GLN A 182 -23.09 0.96 -11.62
C GLN A 182 -22.19 0.67 -12.81
N LEU A 183 -21.21 -0.20 -12.57
CA LEU A 183 -20.32 -0.69 -13.61
C LEU A 183 -20.23 -2.21 -13.56
N HIS A 184 -20.06 -2.77 -14.74
CA HIS A 184 -19.70 -4.16 -14.94
C HIS A 184 -18.53 -4.20 -15.91
N MET A 185 -17.43 -4.71 -15.41
CA MET A 185 -16.22 -4.94 -16.18
C MET A 185 -15.98 -6.44 -16.31
N VAL A 186 -15.40 -6.82 -17.44
CA VAL A 186 -15.06 -8.20 -17.75
C VAL A 186 -13.60 -8.26 -18.16
N ARG A 187 -12.85 -9.15 -17.52
CA ARG A 187 -11.50 -9.51 -17.93
C ARG A 187 -11.55 -10.90 -18.52
N ARG A 188 -11.16 -11.00 -19.79
CA ARG A 188 -11.16 -12.29 -20.50
C ARG A 188 -9.98 -13.12 -20.05
N ARG A 189 -10.15 -14.44 -20.12
CA ARG A 189 -9.04 -15.38 -19.87
C ARG A 189 -7.93 -15.15 -20.91
N GLY A 190 -6.78 -14.66 -20.46
CA GLY A 190 -5.61 -14.35 -21.30
C GLY A 190 -5.42 -12.85 -21.57
N GLU A 191 -6.36 -12.01 -21.16
CA GLU A 191 -6.23 -10.56 -21.22
C GLU A 191 -5.76 -10.01 -19.86
N SER A 192 -4.88 -9.01 -19.89
CA SER A 192 -4.42 -8.35 -18.67
C SER A 192 -5.43 -7.35 -18.14
N ASP A 193 -6.21 -6.74 -19.03
CA ASP A 193 -6.97 -5.54 -18.73
C ASP A 193 -8.47 -5.84 -18.60
N TYR A 194 -9.14 -5.02 -17.79
CA TYR A 194 -10.59 -5.06 -17.64
C TYR A 194 -11.27 -4.21 -18.73
N GLU A 195 -12.17 -4.82 -19.49
CA GLU A 195 -13.04 -4.15 -20.46
C GLU A 195 -14.38 -3.76 -19.81
N TYR A 196 -14.90 -2.56 -20.11
CA TYR A 196 -16.23 -2.18 -19.67
C TYR A 196 -17.29 -2.90 -20.50
N LYS A 197 -18.13 -3.71 -19.86
CA LYS A 197 -19.37 -4.18 -20.48
C LYS A 197 -20.40 -3.06 -20.47
N TYR A 198 -20.61 -2.47 -19.30
CA TYR A 198 -21.39 -1.24 -19.16
C TYR A 198 -20.88 -0.38 -18.00
N LEU A 199 -21.05 0.92 -18.15
CA LEU A 199 -20.94 1.92 -17.10
C LEU A 199 -22.10 2.89 -17.29
N PHE A 200 -22.98 2.99 -16.30
CA PHE A 200 -24.10 3.91 -16.36
C PHE A 200 -24.29 4.66 -15.05
N LEU A 201 -24.89 5.83 -15.16
CA LEU A 201 -25.31 6.68 -14.06
C LEU A 201 -26.85 6.77 -14.07
N ASP A 202 -27.44 6.42 -12.94
CA ASP A 202 -28.88 6.52 -12.71
C ASP A 202 -29.14 7.72 -11.79
N VAL A 203 -29.88 8.71 -12.27
CA VAL A 203 -30.21 9.91 -11.50
C VAL A 203 -31.72 10.02 -11.37
N LYS A 204 -32.19 10.33 -10.15
CA LYS A 204 -33.63 10.41 -9.87
C LYS A 204 -34.30 11.45 -10.77
N GLY A 205 -35.24 11.01 -11.60
CA GLY A 205 -36.03 11.87 -12.48
C GLY A 205 -35.41 12.12 -13.86
N HIS A 206 -34.29 11.48 -14.18
CA HIS A 206 -33.69 11.52 -15.52
C HIS A 206 -33.60 10.11 -16.12
N GLU A 207 -33.44 10.03 -17.44
CA GLU A 207 -33.11 8.78 -18.10
C GLU A 207 -31.70 8.33 -17.70
N ARG A 208 -31.51 7.01 -17.60
CA ARG A 208 -30.20 6.41 -17.30
C ARG A 208 -29.19 6.79 -18.37
N ILE A 209 -28.09 7.41 -17.94
CA ILE A 209 -27.02 7.83 -18.83
C ILE A 209 -25.99 6.71 -18.94
N TYR A 210 -25.85 6.11 -20.12
CA TYR A 210 -24.78 5.15 -20.41
C TYR A 210 -23.52 5.89 -20.86
N LEU A 211 -22.43 5.73 -20.11
CA LEU A 211 -21.10 6.24 -20.45
C LEU A 211 -20.33 5.26 -21.34
N GLU A 212 -20.42 3.97 -21.00
CA GLU A 212 -19.86 2.88 -21.78
C GLU A 212 -20.93 1.80 -21.91
N ASN A 213 -21.11 1.26 -23.11
CA ASN A 213 -22.05 0.17 -23.38
C ASN A 213 -21.54 -0.67 -24.56
N ALA A 214 -20.84 -1.76 -24.25
CA ALA A 214 -20.26 -2.66 -25.24
C ALA A 214 -21.33 -3.39 -26.08
N ASP A 215 -22.52 -3.61 -25.53
CA ASP A 215 -23.63 -4.30 -26.24
C ASP A 215 -24.25 -3.37 -27.31
N SER A 216 -24.24 -2.05 -27.08
CA SER A 216 -24.69 -1.07 -28.07
C SER A 216 -23.69 -0.84 -29.21
N THR A 217 -22.39 -0.87 -28.93
CA THR A 217 -21.35 -0.65 -29.97
C THR A 217 -21.12 -1.90 -30.83
N SER A 218 -21.22 -3.10 -30.24
CA SER A 218 -21.11 -4.37 -30.98
C SER A 218 -22.30 -4.64 -31.91
N SER A 219 -23.47 -4.06 -31.65
CA SER A 219 -24.62 -4.10 -32.57
C SER A 219 -24.53 -3.07 -33.71
N VAL A 220 -23.89 -1.91 -33.49
CA VAL A 220 -23.67 -0.90 -34.54
C VAL A 220 -22.65 -1.35 -35.61
N GLY A 221 -21.71 -2.24 -35.26
CA GLY A 221 -20.70 -2.79 -36.17
C GLY A 221 -21.16 -3.95 -37.08
N LYS A 222 -22.33 -4.56 -36.82
CA LYS A 222 -22.90 -5.63 -37.66
C LYS A 222 -24.09 -5.12 -38.48
N LYS A 223 -23.86 -4.14 -39.35
CA LYS A 223 -24.79 -3.91 -40.47
C LYS A 223 -24.67 -5.12 -41.41
N GLN A 224 -25.54 -6.12 -41.26
CA GLN A 224 -25.76 -7.13 -42.29
C GLN A 224 -26.01 -6.39 -43.61
N LEU A 225 -25.10 -6.54 -44.56
CA LEU A 225 -25.25 -6.02 -45.91
C LEU A 225 -26.36 -6.82 -46.59
N SER A 226 -27.60 -6.33 -46.52
CA SER A 226 -28.69 -6.84 -47.34
C SER A 226 -28.56 -6.23 -48.73
N PHE A 227 -28.07 -7.02 -49.69
CA PHE A 227 -28.13 -6.69 -51.10
C PHE A 227 -29.19 -7.62 -51.72
N PHE A 228 -30.27 -7.04 -52.25
CA PHE A 228 -31.37 -7.76 -52.91
C PHE A 228 -32.15 -8.78 -52.07
N GLY A 229 -32.53 -8.44 -50.84
CA GLY A 229 -33.51 -9.22 -50.07
C GLY A 229 -33.00 -10.56 -49.52
N VAL A 230 -31.70 -10.86 -49.69
CA VAL A 230 -31.05 -12.01 -49.05
C VAL A 230 -30.16 -11.53 -47.91
N LYS A 231 -30.25 -12.22 -46.77
CA LYS A 231 -29.45 -11.96 -45.57
C LYS A 231 -28.22 -12.87 -45.62
N TRP A 232 -27.03 -12.29 -45.79
CA TRP A 232 -25.74 -12.96 -45.61
C TRP A 232 -25.19 -12.71 -44.21
#